data_AF-A0A6G4N1M2-F1
#
_entry.id   AF-A0A6G4N1M2-F1
#
_cell.length_a   1.000
_cell.length_b   1.000
_cell.length_c   1.000
_cell.angle_alpha   90.00
_cell.angle_beta   90.00
_cell.angle_gamma   90.00
#
_symmetry.space_group_name_H-M   'P 1'
#
loop_
_entity.id
_entity.type
_entity.pdbx_description
1 polymer ?
#
loop_
_entity_poly.entity_id
_entity_poly.type
_entity_poly.pdbx_seq_one_letter_code
_entity_poly.pdbx_strand_id
1 'polypeptide(L)'
;NKDELTNFIQGYTKYVYFGHEIVIENGKGHSMDGFLTEQEQKAIKKELKKLQGYVEENNKSFVKHSNNAISKLASIELLRTNMMTTNGGWLSSSQQKALESLSALTIAQSFSQLIDDEINQIKKMYNEKEKKFEKNWEDAQKAGNAVGKDITVSEVLEALDEGHVNESSMVGDPEQMISAKERQLSTIGSSVSNYILRVRSSINEIVDKDQVLASQIGGLL
;
A
#
# COMPACT_ATOMS: atom_id res chain seq x y z
N ASN A 1 37.81 -2.55 -19.96
CA ASN A 1 37.84 -2.45 -18.49
C ASN A 1 36.49 -1.97 -18.00
N LYS A 2 35.68 -2.86 -17.44
CA LYS A 2 34.53 -2.47 -16.60
C LYS A 2 35.02 -2.63 -15.16
N ASP A 3 35.11 -1.53 -14.43
CA ASP A 3 35.60 -1.56 -13.05
C ASP A 3 34.55 -2.20 -12.11
N GLU A 4 34.96 -2.54 -10.89
CA GLU A 4 34.11 -3.17 -9.87
C GLU A 4 32.84 -2.36 -9.57
N LEU A 5 32.88 -1.02 -9.60
CA LEU A 5 31.69 -0.17 -9.45
C LEU A 5 30.70 -0.38 -10.59
N THR A 6 31.19 -0.49 -11.82
CA THR A 6 30.34 -0.72 -13.01
C THR A 6 29.60 -2.07 -12.93
N ASN A 7 30.28 -3.12 -12.46
CA ASN A 7 29.66 -4.45 -12.29
C ASN A 7 28.73 -4.51 -11.07
N PHE A 8 29.06 -3.79 -10.00
CA PHE A 8 28.21 -3.67 -8.81
C PHE A 8 26.88 -3.00 -9.18
N ILE A 9 26.93 -1.87 -9.90
CA ILE A 9 25.74 -1.11 -10.33
C ILE A 9 24.85 -1.92 -11.27
N GLN A 10 25.39 -2.75 -12.17
CA GLN A 10 24.58 -3.62 -13.06
C GLN A 10 23.67 -4.61 -12.30
N GLY A 11 24.01 -4.99 -11.07
CA GLY A 11 23.12 -5.76 -10.20
C GLY A 11 21.97 -4.93 -9.60
N TYR A 12 22.17 -3.62 -9.47
CA TYR A 12 21.21 -2.66 -8.92
C TYR A 12 20.35 -1.95 -9.98
N THR A 13 20.71 -1.97 -11.26
CA THR A 13 19.93 -1.34 -12.35
C THR A 13 18.55 -1.96 -12.54
N LYS A 14 18.28 -3.13 -11.97
CA LYS A 14 16.91 -3.72 -11.92
C LYS A 14 16.03 -3.15 -10.82
N TYR A 15 16.61 -2.44 -9.86
CA TYR A 15 15.85 -1.68 -8.88
C TYR A 15 15.75 -0.26 -9.39
N VAL A 16 14.53 0.18 -9.69
CA VAL A 16 14.25 1.60 -9.91
C VAL A 16 14.50 2.30 -8.57
N TYR A 17 15.73 2.79 -8.39
CA TYR A 17 16.11 3.59 -7.24
C TYR A 17 15.47 4.96 -7.44
N PHE A 18 14.44 5.24 -6.64
CA PHE A 18 13.76 6.55 -6.52
C PHE A 18 14.65 7.59 -5.80
N GLY A 19 15.97 7.38 -5.79
CA GLY A 19 16.92 8.23 -5.10
C GLY A 19 16.78 9.66 -5.60
N HIS A 20 16.59 10.59 -4.67
CA HIS A 20 16.66 12.01 -4.93
C HIS A 20 17.92 12.51 -4.21
N GLU A 21 18.68 13.40 -4.85
CA GLU A 21 19.71 14.14 -4.15
C GLU A 21 19.03 14.99 -3.06
N ILE A 22 19.40 14.77 -1.80
CA ILE A 22 18.91 15.61 -0.70
C ILE A 22 19.96 16.69 -0.48
N VAL A 23 19.73 17.85 -1.07
CA VAL A 23 20.54 19.04 -0.79
C VAL A 23 20.10 19.63 0.55
N ILE A 24 20.98 19.61 1.55
CA ILE A 24 20.73 20.25 2.83
C ILE A 24 21.43 21.61 2.83
N GLU A 25 20.67 22.66 2.53
CA GLU A 25 21.17 24.04 2.55
C GLU A 25 21.36 24.52 3.99
N ASN A 26 22.55 24.27 4.55
CA ASN A 26 22.91 24.69 5.91
C ASN A 26 23.74 25.99 5.94
N GLY A 27 23.99 26.61 4.78
CA GLY A 27 24.76 27.85 4.67
C GLY A 27 26.25 27.71 5.00
N LYS A 28 26.78 26.47 5.16
CA LYS A 28 28.16 26.21 5.59
C LYS A 28 29.13 25.87 4.45
N GLY A 29 28.67 25.93 3.19
CA GLY A 29 29.49 25.64 2.02
C GLY A 29 30.08 24.23 2.05
N HIS A 30 31.36 24.10 1.67
CA HIS A 30 32.11 22.83 1.72
C HIS A 30 32.79 22.56 3.08
N SER A 31 32.48 23.33 4.14
CA SER A 31 33.08 23.08 5.45
C SER A 31 32.55 21.78 6.07
N MET A 32 33.47 20.97 6.58
CA MET A 32 33.12 19.78 7.37
C MET A 32 32.53 20.12 8.75
N ASP A 33 32.64 21.37 9.20
CA ASP A 33 32.07 21.86 10.49
C ASP A 33 30.52 21.85 10.51
N GLY A 34 29.90 21.53 9.38
CA GLY A 34 28.46 21.34 9.20
C GLY A 34 28.04 19.94 8.81
N PHE A 35 28.99 19.00 8.71
CA PHE A 35 28.69 17.68 8.18
C PHE A 35 27.97 16.82 9.23
N LEU A 36 26.76 16.33 8.90
CA LEU A 36 25.95 15.45 9.74
C LEU A 36 25.68 16.01 11.16
N THR A 37 25.38 17.29 11.32
CA THR A 37 24.89 17.80 12.61
C THR A 37 23.50 17.23 12.92
N GLU A 38 22.97 17.50 14.12
CA GLU A 38 21.64 17.00 14.51
C GLU A 38 20.54 17.37 13.51
N GLN A 39 20.63 18.55 12.89
CA GLN A 39 19.66 19.00 11.90
C GLN A 39 19.72 18.18 10.62
N GLU A 40 20.92 17.99 10.05
CA GLU A 40 21.13 17.15 8.87
C GLU A 40 20.72 15.70 9.15
N GLN A 41 21.12 15.15 10.30
CA GLN A 41 20.74 13.80 10.72
C GLN A 41 19.22 13.67 10.87
N LYS A 42 18.52 14.70 11.37
CA LYS A 42 17.07 14.71 11.47
C LYS A 42 16.40 14.70 10.09
N ALA A 43 16.94 15.45 9.13
CA ALA A 43 16.46 15.44 7.74
C ALA A 43 16.66 14.07 7.08
N ILE A 44 17.85 13.47 7.23
CA ILE A 44 18.15 12.12 6.71
C ILE A 44 17.23 11.08 7.36
N LYS A 45 17.12 11.08 8.69
CA LYS A 45 16.24 10.16 9.43
C LYS A 45 14.78 10.32 9.01
N LYS A 46 14.32 11.55 8.73
CA LYS A 46 12.95 11.79 8.25
C LYS A 46 12.70 11.10 6.91
N GLU A 47 13.65 11.17 5.97
CA GLU A 47 13.49 10.49 4.68
C GLU A 47 13.57 8.97 4.81
N LEU A 48 14.55 8.45 5.57
CA LEU A 48 14.71 7.01 5.79
C LEU A 48 13.50 6.39 6.50
N LYS A 49 12.82 7.14 7.35
CA LYS A 49 11.63 6.68 8.10
C LYS A 49 10.32 6.75 7.32
N LYS A 50 10.27 7.26 6.09
CA LYS A 50 9.01 7.30 5.31
C LYS A 50 8.43 5.89 5.09
N LEU A 51 9.26 4.93 4.69
CA LEU A 51 8.83 3.53 4.55
C LEU A 51 8.36 2.94 5.88
N GLN A 52 9.05 3.27 6.98
CA GLN A 52 8.63 2.88 8.32
C GLN A 52 7.26 3.48 8.67
N GLY A 53 6.98 4.74 8.30
CA GLY A 53 5.69 5.38 8.52
C GLY A 53 4.52 4.66 7.82
N TYR A 54 4.71 4.20 6.58
CA TYR A 54 3.71 3.39 5.88
C TYR A 54 3.46 2.04 6.59
N VAL A 55 4.52 1.38 7.06
CA VAL A 55 4.42 0.11 7.82
C VAL A 55 3.72 0.31 9.16
N GLU A 56 4.05 1.39 9.87
CA GLU A 56 3.41 1.74 11.15
C GLU A 56 1.93 2.03 10.97
N GLU A 57 1.53 2.71 9.89
CA GLU A 57 0.13 2.99 9.61
C GLU A 57 -0.64 1.70 9.24
N ASN A 58 -0.04 0.81 8.44
CA ASN A 58 -0.62 -0.51 8.17
C ASN A 58 -0.81 -1.33 9.46
N ASN A 59 0.17 -1.32 10.36
CA ASN A 59 0.08 -2.02 11.65
C ASN A 59 -1.07 -1.47 12.52
N LYS A 60 -1.30 -0.15 12.52
CA LYS A 60 -2.45 0.44 13.23
C LYS A 60 -3.77 -0.03 12.61
N SER A 61 -3.88 -0.02 11.28
CA SER A 61 -5.06 -0.55 10.59
C SER A 61 -5.29 -2.03 10.90
N PHE A 62 -4.23 -2.85 10.91
CA PHE A 62 -4.31 -4.26 11.28
C PHE A 62 -4.88 -4.46 12.69
N VAL A 63 -4.32 -3.76 13.69
CA VAL A 63 -4.80 -3.86 15.09
C VAL A 63 -6.25 -3.40 15.20
N LYS A 64 -6.61 -2.27 14.57
CA LYS A 64 -7.97 -1.72 14.57
C LYS A 64 -8.99 -2.71 14.00
N HIS A 65 -8.74 -3.24 12.79
CA HIS A 65 -9.68 -4.13 12.11
C HIS A 65 -9.74 -5.51 12.77
N SER A 66 -8.62 -6.00 13.30
CA SER A 66 -8.58 -7.25 14.07
C SER A 66 -9.39 -7.14 15.37
N ASN A 67 -9.23 -6.05 16.13
CA ASN A 67 -10.00 -5.84 17.36
C ASN A 67 -11.51 -5.73 17.09
N ASN A 68 -11.89 -5.07 15.99
CA ASN A 68 -13.29 -5.01 15.55
C ASN A 68 -13.82 -6.41 15.21
N ALA A 69 -13.05 -7.21 14.44
CA ALA A 69 -13.41 -8.58 14.10
C ALA A 69 -13.62 -9.43 15.37
N ILE A 70 -12.68 -9.38 16.31
CA ILE A 70 -12.75 -10.11 17.59
C ILE A 70 -14.00 -9.72 18.37
N SER A 71 -14.31 -8.42 18.46
CA SER A 71 -15.51 -7.96 19.17
C SER A 71 -16.80 -8.47 18.52
N LYS A 72 -16.89 -8.45 17.19
CA LYS A 72 -18.06 -8.96 16.46
C LYS A 72 -18.20 -10.48 16.58
N LEU A 73 -17.09 -11.22 16.51
CA LEU A 73 -17.08 -12.67 16.73
C LEU A 73 -17.56 -13.03 18.14
N ALA A 74 -17.17 -12.25 19.16
CA ALA A 74 -17.70 -12.43 20.50
C ALA A 74 -19.22 -12.21 20.57
N SER A 75 -19.76 -11.24 19.84
CA SER A 75 -21.21 -11.05 19.73
C SER A 75 -21.91 -12.23 19.03
N ILE A 76 -21.28 -12.84 18.03
CA ILE A 76 -21.80 -14.04 17.35
C ILE A 76 -21.80 -15.25 18.30
N GLU A 77 -20.77 -15.43 19.13
CA GLU A 77 -20.74 -16.50 20.14
C GLU A 77 -21.79 -16.29 21.25
N LEU A 78 -22.06 -15.02 21.62
CA LEU A 78 -23.17 -14.71 22.51
C LEU A 78 -24.52 -15.07 21.89
N LEU A 79 -24.72 -14.74 20.60
CA LEU A 79 -25.94 -15.13 19.87
C LEU A 79 -26.10 -16.65 19.82
N ARG A 80 -25.01 -17.39 19.52
CA ARG A 80 -24.98 -18.85 19.55
C ARG A 80 -25.50 -19.39 20.88
N THR A 81 -24.98 -18.86 21.99
CA THR A 81 -25.37 -19.26 23.35
C THR A 81 -26.86 -19.00 23.60
N ASN A 82 -27.37 -17.85 23.18
CA ASN A 82 -28.78 -17.49 23.33
C ASN A 82 -29.71 -18.39 22.50
N MET A 83 -29.33 -18.72 21.27
CA MET A 83 -30.08 -19.66 20.43
C MET A 83 -30.13 -21.07 21.05
N MET A 84 -28.99 -21.57 21.53
CA MET A 84 -28.95 -22.87 22.22
C MET A 84 -29.85 -22.88 23.46
N THR A 85 -29.82 -21.80 24.26
CA THR A 85 -30.67 -21.68 25.46
C THR A 85 -32.15 -21.69 25.09
N THR A 86 -32.53 -20.99 24.03
CA THR A 86 -33.92 -20.91 23.55
C THR A 86 -34.44 -22.25 23.02
N ASN A 87 -33.57 -23.04 22.40
CA ASN A 87 -33.90 -24.31 21.76
C ASN A 87 -33.80 -25.55 22.67
N GLY A 88 -33.49 -25.39 23.95
CA GLY A 88 -33.29 -26.53 24.86
C GLY A 88 -31.93 -27.23 24.74
N GLY A 89 -30.90 -26.51 24.30
CA GLY A 89 -29.50 -26.93 24.36
C GLY A 89 -28.84 -27.29 23.02
N TRP A 90 -29.57 -27.27 21.91
CA TRP A 90 -29.02 -27.57 20.57
C TRP A 90 -29.34 -26.48 19.54
N LEU A 91 -28.53 -26.39 18.49
CA LEU A 91 -28.82 -25.58 17.32
C LEU A 91 -29.47 -26.44 16.23
N SER A 92 -30.38 -25.84 15.46
CA SER A 92 -30.78 -26.42 14.18
C SER A 92 -29.63 -26.35 13.17
N SER A 93 -29.71 -27.15 12.11
CA SER A 93 -28.75 -27.07 11.01
C SER A 93 -28.75 -25.70 10.31
N SER A 94 -29.91 -25.03 10.21
CA SER A 94 -30.01 -23.68 9.64
C SER A 94 -29.30 -22.65 10.52
N GLN A 95 -29.51 -22.70 11.83
CA GLN A 95 -28.84 -21.82 12.79
C GLN A 95 -27.33 -22.02 12.81
N GLN A 96 -26.85 -23.26 12.82
CA GLN A 96 -25.42 -23.54 12.77
C GLN A 96 -24.76 -22.95 11.52
N LYS A 97 -25.34 -23.21 10.33
CA LYS A 97 -24.82 -22.67 9.06
C LYS A 97 -24.86 -21.14 9.01
N ALA A 98 -25.91 -20.52 9.53
CA ALA A 98 -26.02 -19.08 9.59
C ALA A 98 -24.95 -18.46 10.49
N LEU A 99 -24.71 -19.01 11.69
CA LEU A 99 -23.66 -18.55 12.60
C LEU A 99 -22.26 -18.72 12.01
N GLU A 100 -21.97 -19.87 11.39
CA GLU A 100 -20.70 -20.10 10.68
C GLU A 100 -20.49 -19.11 9.54
N SER A 101 -21.54 -18.83 8.76
CA SER A 101 -21.49 -17.87 7.66
C SER A 101 -21.34 -16.42 8.15
N LEU A 102 -22.00 -16.04 9.25
CA LEU A 102 -21.83 -14.73 9.89
C LEU A 102 -20.40 -14.53 10.41
N SER A 103 -19.79 -15.55 11.00
CA SER A 103 -18.38 -15.52 11.40
C SER A 103 -17.45 -15.37 10.21
N ALA A 104 -17.67 -16.15 9.15
CA ALA A 104 -16.90 -16.04 7.90
C ALA A 104 -17.05 -14.64 7.26
N LEU A 105 -18.27 -14.10 7.25
CA LEU A 105 -18.54 -12.74 6.75
C LEU A 105 -17.81 -11.68 7.58
N THR A 106 -17.85 -11.80 8.90
CA THR A 106 -17.17 -10.87 9.82
C THR A 106 -15.67 -10.84 9.55
N ILE A 107 -15.04 -12.01 9.45
CA ILE A 107 -13.61 -12.12 9.15
C ILE A 107 -13.31 -11.52 7.77
N ALA A 108 -14.11 -11.86 6.76
CA ALA A 108 -13.93 -11.37 5.39
C ALA A 108 -14.04 -9.84 5.29
N GLN A 109 -15.05 -9.24 5.94
CA GLN A 109 -15.25 -7.79 5.97
C GLN A 109 -14.07 -7.08 6.65
N SER A 110 -13.61 -7.57 7.80
CA SER A 110 -12.47 -6.98 8.50
C SER A 110 -11.19 -7.07 7.69
N PHE A 111 -10.94 -8.18 6.99
CA PHE A 111 -9.80 -8.29 6.07
C PHE A 111 -9.95 -7.39 4.84
N SER A 112 -11.15 -7.23 4.30
CA SER A 112 -11.37 -6.29 3.19
C SER A 112 -11.02 -4.86 3.59
N GLN A 113 -11.45 -4.42 4.78
CA GLN A 113 -11.13 -3.09 5.28
C GLN A 113 -9.62 -2.90 5.49
N LEU A 114 -8.93 -3.94 5.98
CA LEU A 114 -7.47 -3.93 6.08
C LEU A 114 -6.81 -3.82 4.71
N ILE A 115 -7.23 -4.64 3.75
CA ILE A 115 -6.69 -4.64 2.39
C ILE A 115 -6.92 -3.29 1.71
N ASP A 116 -8.09 -2.69 1.89
CA ASP A 116 -8.40 -1.37 1.34
C ASP A 116 -7.48 -0.28 1.93
N ASP A 117 -7.25 -0.31 3.25
CA ASP A 117 -6.31 0.60 3.92
C ASP A 117 -4.88 0.41 3.40
N GLU A 118 -4.40 -0.83 3.29
CA GLU A 118 -3.05 -1.14 2.79
C GLU A 118 -2.88 -0.73 1.32
N ILE A 119 -3.86 -1.01 0.46
CA ILE A 119 -3.87 -0.57 -0.93
C ILE A 119 -3.78 0.95 -0.99
N ASN A 120 -4.52 1.68 -0.16
CA ASN A 120 -4.48 3.13 -0.13
C ASN A 120 -3.11 3.66 0.32
N GLN A 121 -2.45 3.01 1.28
CA GLN A 121 -1.10 3.39 1.69
C GLN A 121 -0.07 3.13 0.58
N ILE A 122 -0.17 2.00 -0.12
CA ILE A 122 0.70 1.70 -1.27
C ILE A 122 0.50 2.72 -2.39
N LYS A 123 -0.75 3.09 -2.70
CA LYS A 123 -1.05 4.12 -3.71
C LYS A 123 -0.49 5.49 -3.33
N LYS A 124 -0.56 5.88 -2.05
CA LYS A 124 0.10 7.11 -1.57
C LYS A 124 1.61 7.07 -1.80
N MET A 125 2.26 5.96 -1.46
CA MET A 125 3.68 5.76 -1.71
C MET A 125 4.01 5.82 -3.21
N TYR A 126 3.20 5.23 -4.08
CA TYR A 126 3.39 5.28 -5.52
C TYR A 126 3.26 6.70 -6.09
N ASN A 127 2.23 7.44 -5.71
CA ASN A 127 2.08 8.85 -6.10
C ASN A 127 3.26 9.73 -5.62
N GLU A 128 3.83 9.44 -4.44
CA GLU A 128 5.07 10.11 -4.01
C GLU A 128 6.28 9.73 -4.85
N LYS A 129 6.33 8.50 -5.39
CA LYS A 129 7.41 8.05 -6.28
C LYS A 129 7.29 8.66 -7.67
N GLU A 130 6.10 8.70 -8.26
CA GLU A 130 5.84 9.34 -9.56
C GLU A 130 6.33 10.79 -9.58
N LYS A 131 5.93 11.59 -8.58
CA LYS A 131 6.39 12.98 -8.43
C LYS A 131 7.91 13.11 -8.32
N LYS A 132 8.58 12.12 -7.73
CA LYS A 132 10.04 12.11 -7.62
C LYS A 132 10.71 11.76 -8.94
N PHE A 133 10.12 10.85 -9.72
CA PHE A 133 10.60 10.52 -11.05
C PHE A 133 10.53 11.73 -11.99
N GLU A 134 9.39 12.42 -12.01
CA GLU A 134 9.21 13.68 -12.75
C GLU A 134 10.25 14.72 -12.33
N LYS A 135 10.39 14.96 -11.02
CA LYS A 135 11.35 15.94 -10.50
C LYS A 135 12.79 15.58 -10.85
N ASN A 136 13.17 14.30 -10.74
CA ASN A 136 14.52 13.87 -11.08
C ASN A 136 14.82 14.11 -12.57
N TRP A 137 13.84 13.93 -13.46
CA TRP A 137 14.00 14.25 -14.87
C TRP A 137 14.14 15.76 -15.13
N GLU A 138 13.34 16.59 -14.45
CA GLU A 138 13.50 18.04 -14.51
C GLU A 138 14.89 18.50 -14.03
N ASP A 139 15.36 17.95 -12.91
CA ASP A 139 16.64 18.32 -12.31
C ASP A 139 17.83 17.84 -13.17
N ALA A 140 17.71 16.68 -13.81
CA ALA A 140 18.70 16.20 -14.79
C ALA A 140 18.82 17.16 -15.98
N GLN A 141 17.69 17.64 -16.53
CA GLN A 141 17.71 18.63 -17.61
C GLN A 141 18.32 19.96 -17.16
N LYS A 142 18.00 20.45 -15.96
CA LYS A 142 18.59 21.69 -15.41
C LYS A 142 20.10 21.55 -15.25
N ALA A 143 20.57 20.45 -14.69
CA ALA A 143 21.99 20.17 -14.52
C ALA A 143 22.72 20.04 -15.87
N GLY A 144 22.13 19.30 -16.81
CA GLY A 144 22.66 19.17 -18.18
C GLY A 144 22.81 20.51 -18.88
N ASN A 145 21.78 21.37 -18.82
CA ASN A 145 21.82 22.70 -19.42
C ASN A 145 22.82 23.65 -18.73
N ALA A 146 23.01 23.53 -17.41
CA ALA A 146 23.99 24.33 -16.69
C ALA A 146 25.43 23.97 -17.06
N VAL A 147 25.72 22.68 -17.29
CA VAL A 147 27.03 22.18 -17.72
C VAL A 147 27.26 22.43 -19.21
N GLY A 148 26.26 22.14 -20.04
CA GLY A 148 26.26 22.28 -21.50
C GLY A 148 25.88 23.68 -21.99
N LYS A 149 26.30 24.73 -21.29
CA LYS A 149 25.91 26.13 -21.61
C LYS A 149 26.29 26.60 -23.02
N ASP A 150 27.26 25.94 -23.65
CA ASP A 150 27.81 26.29 -24.97
C ASP A 150 27.27 25.39 -26.09
N ILE A 151 26.37 24.45 -25.77
CA ILE A 151 25.70 23.54 -26.72
C ILE A 151 24.18 23.77 -26.70
N THR A 152 23.50 23.24 -27.71
CA THR A 152 22.04 23.33 -27.82
C THR A 152 21.34 22.41 -26.82
N VAL A 153 20.07 22.71 -26.52
CA VAL A 153 19.23 21.85 -25.66
C VAL A 153 19.13 20.42 -26.23
N SER A 154 19.07 20.26 -27.56
CA SER A 154 19.05 18.94 -28.19
C SER A 154 20.34 18.16 -27.96
N GLU A 155 21.50 18.80 -28.09
CA GLU A 155 22.79 18.16 -27.78
C GLU A 155 22.92 17.80 -26.29
N VAL A 156 22.35 18.61 -25.38
CA VAL A 156 22.26 18.25 -23.96
C VAL A 156 21.40 17.00 -23.75
N LEU A 157 20.22 16.93 -24.38
CA LEU A 157 19.33 15.77 -24.27
C LEU A 157 19.96 14.50 -24.87
N GLU A 158 20.67 14.62 -26.00
CA GLU A 158 21.42 13.52 -26.59
C GLU A 158 22.54 13.03 -25.64
N ALA A 159 23.31 13.95 -25.05
CA ALA A 159 24.36 13.58 -24.10
C ALA A 159 23.80 12.93 -22.81
N LEU A 160 22.64 13.39 -22.33
CA LEU A 160 21.94 12.75 -21.21
C LEU A 160 21.45 11.35 -21.59
N ASP A 161 20.91 11.18 -22.80
CA ASP A 161 20.43 9.90 -23.32
C ASP A 161 21.58 8.88 -23.51
N GLU A 162 22.76 9.32 -23.95
CA GLU A 162 23.98 8.49 -23.99
C GLU A 162 24.35 7.95 -22.60
N GLY A 163 24.02 8.71 -21.53
CA GLY A 163 24.12 8.30 -20.14
C GLY A 163 22.93 7.48 -19.61
N HIS A 164 21.97 7.12 -20.47
CA HIS A 164 20.68 6.50 -20.15
C HIS A 164 19.76 7.33 -19.25
N VAL A 165 19.96 8.65 -19.24
CA VAL A 165 19.15 9.63 -18.49
C VAL A 165 18.19 10.30 -19.49
N ASN A 166 16.99 9.74 -19.67
CA ASN A 166 15.98 10.29 -20.57
C ASN A 166 14.58 10.17 -19.96
N GLU A 167 13.62 10.88 -20.54
CA GLU A 167 12.23 10.90 -20.04
C GLU A 167 11.61 9.50 -19.94
N SER A 168 11.87 8.63 -20.93
CA SER A 168 11.34 7.26 -20.93
C SER A 168 11.89 6.45 -19.76
N SER A 169 13.20 6.47 -19.54
CA SER A 169 13.84 5.67 -18.48
C SER A 169 13.58 6.24 -17.08
N MET A 170 13.44 7.57 -16.96
CA MET A 170 13.28 8.24 -15.69
C MET A 170 11.83 8.38 -15.23
N VAL A 171 10.88 8.52 -16.16
CA VAL A 171 9.46 8.80 -15.86
C VAL A 171 8.58 7.69 -16.44
N GLY A 172 8.63 7.47 -17.75
CA GLY A 172 7.71 6.58 -18.46
C GLY A 172 7.74 5.13 -17.97
N ASP A 173 8.91 4.50 -17.92
CA ASP A 173 9.08 3.12 -17.49
C ASP A 173 8.66 2.93 -16.02
N PRO A 174 9.09 3.79 -15.06
CA PRO A 174 8.59 3.74 -13.69
C PRO A 174 7.07 3.90 -13.55
N GLU A 175 6.45 4.84 -14.27
CA GLU A 175 4.99 5.04 -14.26
C GLU A 175 4.25 3.81 -14.78
N GLN A 176 4.74 3.20 -15.86
CA GLN A 176 4.17 1.95 -16.37
C GLN A 176 4.27 0.81 -15.34
N MET A 177 5.41 0.69 -14.67
CA MET A 177 5.59 -0.29 -13.59
C MET A 177 4.61 -0.04 -12.43
N ILE A 178 4.45 1.21 -12.01
CA ILE A 178 3.51 1.61 -10.95
C ILE A 178 2.08 1.29 -11.38
N SER A 179 1.66 1.71 -12.56
CA SER A 179 0.32 1.43 -13.10
C SER A 179 0.02 -0.07 -13.16
N ALA A 180 1.00 -0.89 -13.56
CA ALA A 180 0.85 -2.34 -13.55
C ALA A 180 0.63 -2.90 -12.14
N LYS A 181 1.33 -2.37 -11.13
CA LYS A 181 1.12 -2.74 -9.73
C LYS A 181 -0.22 -2.29 -9.20
N GLU A 182 -0.68 -1.08 -9.53
CA GLU A 182 -2.00 -0.61 -9.14
C GLU A 182 -3.13 -1.48 -9.69
N ARG A 183 -3.02 -1.95 -10.94
CA ARG A 183 -3.98 -2.91 -11.51
C ARG A 183 -4.02 -4.23 -10.75
N GLN A 184 -2.85 -4.71 -10.29
CA GLN A 184 -2.78 -5.91 -9.43
C GLN A 184 -3.51 -5.67 -8.10
N LEU A 185 -3.28 -4.53 -7.46
CA LEU A 185 -3.96 -4.15 -6.21
C LEU A 185 -5.49 -4.07 -6.40
N SER A 186 -5.96 -3.44 -7.47
CA SER A 186 -7.40 -3.38 -7.80
C SER A 186 -8.02 -4.76 -8.02
N THR A 187 -7.27 -5.68 -8.62
CA THR A 187 -7.72 -7.08 -8.81
C THR A 187 -7.87 -7.80 -7.47
N ILE A 188 -6.95 -7.59 -6.53
CA ILE A 188 -7.02 -8.14 -5.17
C ILE A 188 -8.26 -7.60 -4.45
N GLY A 189 -8.45 -6.27 -4.42
CA GLY A 189 -9.61 -5.64 -3.77
C GLY A 189 -10.96 -6.13 -4.35
N SER A 190 -11.03 -6.28 -5.67
CA SER A 190 -12.22 -6.80 -6.36
C SER A 190 -12.51 -8.26 -6.01
N SER A 191 -11.46 -9.10 -5.89
CA SER A 191 -11.60 -10.52 -5.55
C SER A 191 -12.18 -10.70 -4.13
N VAL A 192 -11.71 -9.89 -3.18
CA VAL A 192 -12.21 -9.89 -1.79
C VAL A 192 -13.66 -9.39 -1.73
N SER A 193 -13.97 -8.31 -2.43
CA SER A 193 -15.33 -7.77 -2.51
C SER A 193 -16.32 -8.81 -3.07
N ASN A 194 -15.92 -9.52 -4.13
CA ASN A 194 -16.71 -10.60 -4.73
C ASN A 194 -16.92 -11.78 -3.77
N TYR A 195 -15.93 -12.12 -2.94
CA TYR A 195 -16.07 -13.15 -1.93
C TYR A 195 -17.10 -12.74 -0.85
N ILE A 196 -17.01 -11.50 -0.34
CA ILE A 196 -17.98 -10.95 0.63
C ILE A 196 -19.40 -10.99 0.09
N LEU A 197 -19.60 -10.59 -1.17
CA LEU A 197 -20.91 -10.62 -1.81
C LEU A 197 -21.50 -12.03 -1.84
N ARG A 198 -20.71 -13.04 -2.22
CA ARG A 198 -21.17 -14.44 -2.23
C ARG A 198 -21.56 -14.94 -0.83
N VAL A 199 -20.75 -14.63 0.19
CA VAL A 199 -21.06 -15.03 1.57
C VAL A 199 -22.36 -14.36 2.05
N ARG A 200 -22.55 -13.06 1.76
CA ARG A 200 -23.81 -12.35 2.08
C ARG A 200 -25.03 -12.98 1.41
N SER A 201 -24.93 -13.29 0.11
CA SER A 201 -26.01 -13.96 -0.62
C SER A 201 -26.36 -15.31 0.02
N SER A 202 -25.36 -16.13 0.36
CA SER A 202 -25.58 -17.41 1.04
C SER A 202 -26.27 -17.25 2.39
N ILE A 203 -25.94 -16.22 3.17
CA ILE A 203 -26.62 -15.95 4.44
C ILE A 203 -28.08 -15.59 4.17
N ASN A 204 -28.35 -14.62 3.29
CA ASN A 204 -29.71 -14.19 2.97
C ASN A 204 -30.59 -15.37 2.51
N GLU A 205 -30.06 -16.26 1.66
CA GLU A 205 -30.79 -17.46 1.24
C GLU A 205 -31.16 -18.41 2.39
N ILE A 206 -30.36 -18.47 3.45
CA ILE A 206 -30.66 -19.26 4.67
C ILE A 206 -31.70 -18.52 5.52
N VAL A 207 -31.53 -17.21 5.69
CA VAL A 207 -32.39 -16.35 6.53
C VAL A 207 -33.81 -16.25 5.97
N ASP A 208 -33.94 -16.01 4.67
CA ASP A 208 -35.25 -15.79 4.01
C ASP A 208 -36.15 -17.04 4.07
N LYS A 209 -35.56 -18.22 4.25
CA LYS A 209 -36.29 -19.49 4.38
C LYS A 209 -36.73 -19.79 5.81
N ASP A 210 -36.27 -19.02 6.80
CA ASP A 210 -36.49 -19.27 8.23
C ASP A 210 -36.81 -17.96 8.96
N GLN A 211 -38.10 -17.63 9.04
CA GLN A 211 -38.59 -16.37 9.63
C GLN A 211 -38.22 -16.21 11.11
N VAL A 212 -38.07 -17.31 11.85
CA VAL A 212 -37.62 -17.30 13.25
C VAL A 212 -36.15 -16.95 13.29
N LEU A 213 -35.32 -17.60 12.47
CA LEU A 213 -33.91 -17.25 12.34
C LEU A 213 -33.72 -15.78 11.93
N ALA A 214 -34.52 -15.28 10.98
CA ALA A 214 -34.49 -13.88 10.53
C ALA A 214 -34.68 -12.89 11.69
N SER A 215 -35.65 -13.16 12.57
CA SER A 215 -35.87 -12.33 13.76
C SER A 215 -34.71 -12.37 14.76
N GLN A 216 -33.92 -13.45 14.79
CA GLN A 216 -32.81 -13.65 15.72
C GLN A 216 -31.51 -12.99 15.22
N ILE A 217 -31.33 -12.87 13.90
CA ILE A 217 -30.05 -12.41 13.31
C ILE A 217 -30.14 -11.09 12.56
N GLY A 218 -31.33 -10.52 12.39
CA GLY A 218 -31.54 -9.27 11.63
C GLY A 218 -30.77 -8.06 12.16
N GLY A 219 -30.32 -8.06 13.42
CA GLY A 219 -29.47 -6.99 13.97
C GLY A 219 -27.97 -7.12 13.69
N LEU A 220 -27.53 -8.21 13.05
CA LEU A 220 -26.12 -8.50 12.77
C LEU A 220 -25.75 -8.44 11.28
N LEU A 221 -26.75 -8.42 10.39
CA LEU A 221 -26.59 -8.28 8.94
C LEU A 221 -26.49 -6.82 8.51
#